data_AF-A0A3N5FXX0-F1
#
_entry.id   AF-A0A3N5FXX0-F1
#
_cell.length_a   1.000
_cell.length_b   1.000
_cell.length_c   1.000
_cell.angle_alpha   90.00
_cell.angle_beta   90.00
_cell.angle_gamma   90.00
#
_symmetry.space_group_name_H-M   'P 1'
#
loop_
_entity.id
_entity.type
_entity.pdbx_description
1 polymer ?
#
loop_
_entity_poly.entity_id
_entity_poly.type
_entity_poly.pdbx_seq_one_letter_code
_entity_poly.pdbx_strand_id
1 'polypeptide(L)'
;MLRELIVQSGTTLEMVEKYLGWKSGRLADRLDGKVRLSFEDVLEILPLLNATPADFFAWLYGFDPKEAGTAVVPEAGLAGALASQGTDRRFDSSLRVVKDAVSRRETWKQERSQDKKAD
;
A
#
# COMPACT_ATOMS: atom_id res chain seq x y z
N MET A 1 10.06 11.77 12.90
CA MET A 1 9.72 10.67 12.00
C MET A 1 10.82 10.32 10.99
N LEU A 2 10.93 10.91 9.77
CA LEU A 2 11.99 10.49 8.83
C LEU A 2 13.42 10.74 9.35
N ARG A 3 13.62 11.85 10.07
CA ARG A 3 14.89 12.15 10.77
C ARG A 3 15.27 11.07 11.78
N GLU A 4 14.31 10.49 12.49
CA GLU A 4 14.58 9.44 13.47
C GLU A 4 14.93 8.13 12.78
N LEU A 5 14.29 7.82 11.65
CA LEU A 5 14.62 6.66 10.83
C LEU A 5 16.09 6.71 10.34
N ILE A 6 16.54 7.90 9.93
CA ILE A 6 17.93 8.14 9.50
C ILE A 6 18.91 7.94 10.65
N VAL A 7 18.56 8.42 11.86
CA VAL A 7 19.38 8.22 13.06
C VAL A 7 19.42 6.73 13.46
N GLN A 8 18.29 6.04 13.39
CA GLN A 8 18.18 4.61 13.71
C GLN A 8 18.93 3.71 12.71
N SER A 9 18.96 4.08 11.43
CA SER A 9 19.73 3.37 10.41
C SER A 9 21.25 3.62 10.52
N GLY A 10 21.71 4.42 11.49
CA GLY A 10 23.11 4.77 11.66
C GLY A 10 23.71 5.56 10.49
N THR A 11 22.87 6.16 9.65
CA THR A 11 23.28 6.88 8.45
C THR A 11 23.28 8.39 8.70
N THR A 12 24.17 9.13 8.05
CA THR A 12 24.16 10.61 8.12
C THR A 12 23.38 11.20 6.95
N LEU A 13 22.82 12.40 7.15
CA LEU A 13 22.10 13.13 6.09
C LEU A 13 22.99 13.34 4.86
N GLU A 14 24.25 13.68 5.07
CA GLU A 14 25.24 13.87 4.00
C GLU A 14 25.48 12.59 3.20
N MET A 15 25.48 11.43 3.87
CA MET A 15 25.66 10.15 3.19
C MET A 15 24.46 9.82 2.33
N VAL A 16 23.23 10.02 2.84
CA VAL A 16 21.99 9.86 2.06
C VAL A 16 21.98 10.78 0.84
N GLU A 17 22.32 12.05 1.03
CA GLU A 17 22.40 13.02 -0.07
C GLU A 17 23.44 12.61 -1.13
N LYS A 18 24.61 12.14 -0.68
CA LYS A 18 25.67 11.66 -1.57
C LYS A 18 25.25 10.42 -2.38
N TYR A 19 24.57 9.47 -1.76
CA TYR A 19 24.08 8.26 -2.44
C TYR A 19 23.00 8.58 -3.47
N LEU A 20 22.15 9.57 -3.20
CA LEU A 20 21.08 10.00 -4.11
C LEU A 20 21.56 11.02 -5.16
N GLY A 21 22.83 11.45 -5.11
CA GLY A 21 23.33 12.53 -5.96
C GLY A 21 22.62 13.88 -5.72
N TRP A 22 22.06 14.06 -4.52
CA TRP A 22 21.38 15.28 -4.13
C TRP A 22 22.39 16.36 -3.69
N LYS A 23 21.98 17.62 -3.84
CA LYS A 23 22.75 18.76 -3.33
C LYS A 23 22.82 18.72 -1.81
N SER A 24 24.01 18.97 -1.25
CA SER A 24 24.18 19.06 0.21
C SER A 24 23.23 20.05 0.85
N GLY A 25 22.62 19.65 1.96
CA GLY A 25 21.66 20.45 2.73
C GLY A 25 20.23 20.40 2.21
N ARG A 26 19.99 19.82 1.02
CA ARG A 26 18.63 19.67 0.45
C ARG A 26 17.73 18.84 1.35
N LEU A 27 18.24 17.73 1.87
CA LEU A 27 17.50 16.85 2.78
C LEU A 27 17.31 17.53 4.13
N ALA A 28 18.31 18.26 4.61
CA ALA A 28 18.21 19.03 5.85
C ALA A 28 17.10 20.10 5.77
N ASP A 29 17.04 20.88 4.69
CA ASP A 29 16.01 21.92 4.50
C ASP A 29 14.59 21.36 4.42
N ARG A 30 14.43 20.14 3.87
CA ARG A 30 13.14 19.45 3.82
C ARG A 30 12.71 18.89 5.17
N LEU A 31 13.65 18.33 5.92
CA LEU A 31 13.41 17.83 7.27
C LEU A 31 13.16 18.97 8.27
N ASP A 32 13.69 20.16 8.02
CA ASP A 32 13.47 21.39 8.78
C ASP A 32 12.14 22.09 8.41
N GLY A 33 11.41 21.56 7.42
CA GLY A 33 10.12 22.09 6.98
C GLY A 33 10.21 23.36 6.13
N LYS A 34 11.42 23.82 5.76
CA LYS A 34 11.61 24.96 4.85
C LYS A 34 11.12 24.65 3.44
N VAL A 35 11.22 23.39 3.04
CA VAL A 35 10.73 22.87 1.76
C VAL A 35 9.85 21.65 2.04
N ARG A 36 8.71 21.55 1.35
CA ARG A 36 7.86 20.36 1.46
C ARG A 36 8.60 19.13 0.95
N LEU A 37 8.57 18.07 1.74
CA LEU A 37 9.05 16.75 1.36
C LEU A 37 8.04 16.13 0.37
N SER A 38 8.47 15.76 -0.83
CA SER A 38 7.59 15.07 -1.78
C SER A 38 7.49 13.58 -1.45
N PHE A 39 6.43 12.94 -1.95
CA PHE A 39 6.28 11.49 -1.85
C PHE A 39 7.41 10.73 -2.57
N GLU A 40 7.82 11.23 -3.73
CA GLU A 40 8.94 10.69 -4.52
C GLU A 40 10.25 10.77 -3.72
N ASP A 41 10.51 11.91 -3.08
CA ASP A 41 11.69 12.11 -2.23
C ASP A 41 11.74 11.04 -1.11
N VAL A 42 10.60 10.71 -0.49
CA VAL A 42 10.51 9.67 0.55
C VAL A 42 10.86 8.30 -0.02
N LEU A 43 10.26 7.93 -1.15
CA LEU A 43 10.50 6.62 -1.77
C LEU A 43 11.95 6.44 -2.23
N GLU A 44 12.63 7.50 -2.63
CA GLU A 44 14.06 7.45 -2.96
C GLU A 44 14.95 7.24 -1.73
N ILE A 45 14.58 7.81 -0.58
CA ILE A 45 15.36 7.73 0.66
C ILE A 45 15.21 6.37 1.35
N LEU A 46 14.00 5.81 1.38
CA LEU A 46 13.67 4.61 2.19
C LEU A 46 14.56 3.38 1.91
N PRO A 47 14.89 3.02 0.65
CA PRO A 47 15.80 1.91 0.37
C PRO A 47 17.18 2.08 0.99
N LEU A 48 17.68 3.31 1.10
CA LEU A 48 18.98 3.59 1.72
C LEU A 48 18.94 3.41 3.25
N LEU A 49 17.76 3.50 3.83
CA LEU A 49 17.54 3.31 5.27
C LEU A 49 17.12 1.86 5.60
N ASN A 50 17.17 0.96 4.61
CA ASN A 50 16.71 -0.42 4.70
C ASN A 50 15.26 -0.54 5.22
N ALA A 51 14.41 0.42 4.87
CA ALA A 51 13.02 0.48 5.28
C ALA A 51 12.10 0.32 4.07
N THR A 52 11.00 -0.40 4.24
CA THR A 52 10.00 -0.50 3.18
C THR A 52 9.02 0.68 3.24
N PRO A 53 8.43 1.11 2.11
CA PRO A 53 7.36 2.09 2.12
C PRO A 53 6.19 1.67 3.02
N ALA A 54 5.85 0.38 3.04
CA ALA A 54 4.78 -0.14 3.88
C ALA A 54 5.06 0.10 5.37
N ASP A 55 6.27 -0.21 5.85
CA ASP A 55 6.65 -0.03 7.25
C ASP A 55 6.68 1.45 7.63
N PHE A 56 7.23 2.30 6.76
CA PHE A 56 7.33 3.74 6.99
C PHE A 56 5.95 4.40 7.07
N PHE A 57 5.04 4.08 6.15
CA PHE A 57 3.68 4.62 6.17
C PHE A 57 2.83 4.03 7.30
N ALA A 58 2.98 2.74 7.61
CA ALA A 58 2.33 2.15 8.77
C ALA A 58 2.70 2.93 10.04
N TRP A 59 4.01 3.16 10.25
CA TRP A 59 4.48 3.96 11.38
C TRP A 59 3.96 5.40 11.37
N LEU A 60 3.94 6.08 10.21
CA LEU A 60 3.38 7.44 10.07
C LEU A 60 1.90 7.54 10.48
N TYR A 61 1.11 6.52 10.16
CA TYR A 61 -0.32 6.48 10.49
C TYR A 61 -0.59 5.86 11.86
N GLY A 62 0.45 5.55 12.65
CA GLY A 62 0.31 4.94 13.98
C GLY A 62 -0.08 3.46 13.95
N PHE A 63 0.09 2.79 12.82
CA PHE A 63 0.02 1.33 12.72
C PHE A 63 1.37 0.74 13.08
N ASP A 64 1.48 0.17 14.29
CA ASP A 64 2.69 -0.53 14.70
C ASP A 64 2.65 -1.99 14.18
N PRO A 65 3.58 -2.40 13.31
CA PRO A 65 3.61 -3.78 12.80
C PRO A 65 3.90 -4.80 13.91
N LYS A 66 4.36 -4.42 15.11
CA LYS A 66 4.48 -5.34 16.25
C LYS A 66 3.16 -5.61 16.97
N GLU A 67 2.18 -4.72 16.89
CA GLU A 67 0.83 -5.00 17.43
C GLU A 67 0.01 -5.91 16.48
N ALA A 68 0.41 -5.98 15.21
CA ALA A 68 0.01 -7.06 14.30
C ALA A 68 0.83 -8.32 14.62
N GLY A 69 0.50 -8.97 15.73
CA GLY A 69 1.25 -10.09 16.32
C GLY A 69 1.83 -11.10 15.32
N THR A 70 3.11 -11.42 15.55
CA THR A 70 3.76 -12.70 15.24
C THR A 70 3.25 -13.44 14.00
N ALA A 71 3.64 -12.96 12.82
CA ALA A 71 3.72 -13.83 11.66
C ALA A 71 5.15 -13.75 11.12
N VAL A 72 5.96 -14.73 11.53
CA VAL A 72 7.19 -15.07 10.82
C VAL A 72 6.72 -15.58 9.45
N VAL A 73 6.63 -14.70 8.46
CA VAL A 73 6.28 -15.09 7.09
C VAL A 73 7.56 -15.08 6.27
N PRO A 74 8.01 -16.22 5.74
CA PRO A 74 9.09 -16.22 4.75
C PRO A 74 8.64 -15.40 3.53
N GLU A 75 9.58 -14.68 2.92
CA GLU A 75 9.41 -13.59 1.93
C GLU A 75 8.54 -13.89 0.67
N ALA A 76 7.97 -15.08 0.53
CA ALA A 76 7.09 -15.43 -0.59
C ALA A 76 5.57 -15.30 -0.29
N GLY A 77 5.16 -14.96 0.95
CA GLY A 77 3.75 -15.04 1.38
C GLY A 77 3.03 -13.72 1.69
N LEU A 78 3.74 -12.59 1.78
CA LEU A 78 3.19 -11.32 2.30
C LEU A 78 2.14 -10.66 1.39
N ALA A 79 2.18 -10.91 0.07
CA ALA A 79 1.17 -10.41 -0.86
C ALA A 79 -0.20 -11.14 -0.72
N GLY A 80 -0.22 -12.34 -0.13
CA GLY A 80 -1.44 -13.12 0.06
C GLY A 80 -2.15 -12.86 1.39
N ALA A 81 -1.39 -12.73 2.49
CA ALA A 81 -1.97 -12.74 3.84
C ALA A 81 -2.68 -11.42 4.23
N LEU A 82 -2.17 -10.26 3.79
CA LEU A 82 -2.81 -8.97 4.06
C LEU A 82 -4.05 -8.70 3.19
N ALA A 83 -4.20 -9.42 2.08
CA ALA A 83 -5.38 -9.34 1.23
C ALA A 83 -6.59 -10.11 1.81
N SER A 84 -6.35 -11.10 2.68
CA SER A 84 -7.35 -12.14 2.99
C SER A 84 -8.26 -11.90 4.20
N GLN A 85 -8.15 -10.83 4.99
CA GLN A 85 -9.03 -10.69 6.18
C GLN A 85 -9.89 -9.43 6.27
N GLY A 86 -9.46 -8.27 5.76
CA GLY A 86 -10.25 -7.03 5.87
C GLY A 86 -10.98 -6.61 4.59
N THR A 87 -10.30 -6.71 3.45
CA THR A 87 -10.79 -6.27 2.13
C THR A 87 -11.56 -7.36 1.39
N ASP A 88 -11.21 -8.63 1.64
CA ASP A 88 -11.79 -9.78 0.96
C ASP A 88 -13.29 -9.90 1.21
N ARG A 89 -13.76 -9.72 2.46
CA ARG A 89 -15.20 -9.83 2.78
C ARG A 89 -16.08 -8.82 2.04
N ARG A 90 -15.60 -7.60 1.85
CA ARG A 90 -16.34 -6.56 1.12
C ARG A 90 -16.30 -6.81 -0.38
N PHE A 91 -15.16 -7.25 -0.90
CA PHE A 91 -15.01 -7.62 -2.30
C PHE A 91 -15.85 -8.85 -2.65
N ASP A 92 -15.86 -9.88 -1.81
CA ASP A 92 -16.65 -11.11 -1.95
C ASP A 92 -18.16 -10.80 -1.88
N SER A 93 -18.56 -9.89 -1.00
CA SER A 93 -19.93 -9.36 -0.94
C SER A 93 -20.32 -8.66 -2.26
N SER A 94 -19.44 -7.79 -2.79
CA SER A 94 -19.66 -7.14 -4.08
C SER A 94 -19.70 -8.15 -5.23
N LEU A 95 -18.85 -9.17 -5.21
CA LEU A 95 -18.80 -10.25 -6.21
C LEU A 95 -20.09 -11.05 -6.23
N ARG A 96 -20.69 -11.34 -5.07
CA ARG A 96 -21.99 -12.01 -4.98
C ARG A 96 -23.11 -11.16 -5.55
N VAL A 97 -23.15 -9.87 -5.22
CA VAL A 97 -24.17 -8.94 -5.76
C VAL A 97 -24.05 -8.83 -7.29
N VAL A 98 -22.82 -8.75 -7.82
CA VAL A 98 -22.59 -8.71 -9.26
C VAL A 98 -23.00 -10.03 -9.93
N LYS A 99 -22.63 -11.18 -9.36
CA LYS A 99 -23.03 -12.48 -9.89
C LYS A 99 -24.55 -12.64 -9.91
N ASP A 100 -25.24 -12.24 -8.84
CA ASP A 100 -26.70 -12.32 -8.75
C ASP A 100 -27.38 -11.38 -9.76
N ALA A 101 -26.86 -10.16 -9.93
CA ALA A 101 -27.35 -9.22 -10.95
C ALA A 101 -27.16 -9.75 -12.39
N VAL A 102 -26.02 -10.40 -12.68
CA VAL A 102 -25.75 -11.03 -13.97
C VAL A 102 -26.68 -12.21 -14.19
N SER A 103 -26.88 -13.08 -13.20
CA SER A 103 -27.81 -14.20 -13.28
C SER A 103 -29.25 -13.75 -13.54
N ARG A 104 -29.73 -12.69 -12.86
CA ARG A 104 -31.06 -12.09 -13.11
C ARG A 104 -31.18 -11.55 -14.53
N ARG A 105 -30.13 -10.92 -15.06
CA ARG A 105 -30.12 -10.40 -16.43
C ARG A 105 -30.19 -11.52 -17.48
N GLU A 106 -29.50 -12.63 -17.24
CA GLU A 106 -29.58 -13.80 -18.12
C GLU A 106 -30.95 -14.48 -18.05
N THR A 107 -31.59 -14.53 -16.88
CA THR A 107 -32.98 -15.05 -16.75
C THR A 107 -33.96 -14.17 -17.52
N TRP A 108 -33.92 -12.84 -17.36
CA TRP A 108 -34.76 -11.91 -18.12
C TRP A 108 -34.53 -12.00 -19.63
N LYS A 109 -33.29 -12.26 -20.06
CA LYS A 109 -32.95 -12.44 -21.47
C LYS A 109 -33.46 -13.77 -22.03
N GLN A 110 -33.46 -14.83 -21.22
CA GLN A 110 -34.06 -16.12 -21.59
C GLN A 110 -35.59 -16.02 -21.65
N GLU A 111 -36.23 -15.35 -20.70
CA GLU A 111 -37.68 -15.10 -20.72
C GLU A 111 -38.08 -14.30 -21.98
N ARG A 112 -37.33 -13.25 -22.34
CA ARG A 112 -37.55 -12.52 -23.60
C ARG A 112 -37.34 -13.36 -24.85
N SER A 113 -36.49 -14.38 -24.78
CA SER A 113 -36.21 -15.27 -25.91
C SER A 113 -37.22 -16.41 -26.02
N GLN A 114 -37.87 -16.78 -24.91
CA GLN A 114 -38.99 -17.72 -24.84
C GLN A 114 -40.30 -17.06 -25.29
N ASP A 115 -40.56 -15.82 -24.85
CA ASP A 115 -41.73 -15.02 -25.25
C ASP A 115 -41.75 -14.76 -26.77
N LYS A 116 -40.58 -14.53 -27.38
CA LYS A 116 -40.42 -14.36 -28.83
C LYS A 116 -40.52 -15.65 -29.67
N LYS A 117 -40.62 -16.83 -29.03
CA LYS A 117 -40.83 -18.13 -29.70
C LYS A 117 -42.26 -18.66 -29.57
N ALA A 118 -43.11 -17.98 -28.80
CA ALA A 118 -44.50 -18.36 -28.57
C ALA A 118 -45.51 -17.54 -29.41
N ASP A 119 -45.03 -16.68 -30.31
CA ASP A 119 -45.80 -15.97 -31.34
C ASP A 119 -45.46 -16.53 -32.73
#